data_AF-G7EHP2-F1
#
_entry.id   AF-G7EHP2-F1
#
_cell.length_a   1.000
_cell.length_b   1.000
_cell.length_c   1.000
_cell.angle_alpha   90.00
_cell.angle_beta   90.00
_cell.angle_gamma   90.00
#
_symmetry.space_group_name_H-M   'P 1'
#
loop_
_entity.id
_entity.type
_entity.pdbx_description
1 polymer ?
#
loop_
_entity_poly.entity_id
_entity_poly.type
_entity_poly.pdbx_seq_one_letter_code
_entity_poly.pdbx_strand_id
1 'polypeptide(L)'
;MPKYGAQDLGTYLNITQQGIQSEYYNHFTAMQSPLIPVNPKRVSGILYALKHKQRIDVGYASVSSPEFESRIMSPHNLVFDGTRWHVRAYCEKNRDFRDFVLTRFNGECEVEGPAKYDQQHDTLWQTQITVSIEPDPRLTPNKARIIALDHQMNQDSNGNYKRNISIRAALLLYLLKQLRVDSYQTNPEAQQIILSPDCLASLQPYMP
;
A
#
# COMPACT_ATOMS: atom_id res chain seq x y z
N MET A 1 -9.80 -31.30 -6.61
CA MET A 1 -9.85 -30.30 -7.70
C MET A 1 -9.92 -28.90 -7.09
N PRO A 2 -9.21 -27.90 -7.62
CA PRO A 2 -9.30 -26.55 -7.06
C PRO A 2 -10.73 -26.02 -7.23
N LYS A 3 -11.39 -25.68 -6.12
CA LYS A 3 -12.81 -25.25 -6.06
C LYS A 3 -13.09 -23.89 -6.74
N TYR A 4 -12.04 -23.13 -7.08
CA TYR A 4 -12.15 -21.78 -7.63
C TYR A 4 -11.22 -21.64 -8.85
N GLY A 5 -11.78 -21.18 -9.98
CA GLY A 5 -11.14 -21.17 -11.30
C GLY A 5 -9.85 -20.34 -11.34
N ALA A 6 -8.78 -20.94 -11.88
CA ALA A 6 -7.42 -20.40 -11.90
C ALA A 6 -7.16 -19.35 -13.00
N GLN A 7 -8.16 -18.60 -13.44
CA GLN A 7 -8.02 -17.60 -14.51
C GLN A 7 -8.68 -16.27 -14.14
N ASP A 8 -8.12 -15.58 -13.16
CA ASP A 8 -8.32 -14.15 -12.92
C ASP A 8 -7.40 -13.75 -11.76
N LEU A 9 -6.75 -12.58 -11.82
CA LEU A 9 -5.83 -12.00 -10.80
C LEU A 9 -4.50 -12.72 -10.49
N GLY A 10 -4.42 -14.06 -10.52
CA GLY A 10 -3.16 -14.78 -10.26
C GLY A 10 -2.03 -14.42 -11.23
N THR A 11 -2.37 -14.17 -12.50
CA THR A 11 -1.46 -13.64 -13.52
C THR A 11 -1.04 -12.20 -13.22
N TYR A 12 -1.96 -11.35 -12.73
CA TYR A 12 -1.67 -9.95 -12.37
C TYR A 12 -0.76 -9.81 -11.15
N LEU A 13 -0.89 -10.69 -10.15
CA LEU A 13 0.02 -10.73 -9.00
C LEU A 13 1.44 -11.17 -9.38
N ASN A 14 1.59 -11.95 -10.46
CA ASN A 14 2.87 -12.37 -11.01
C ASN A 14 3.50 -11.32 -11.94
N ILE A 15 2.70 -10.46 -12.60
CA ILE A 15 3.20 -9.47 -13.58
C ILE A 15 4.10 -8.42 -12.92
N THR A 16 3.96 -8.15 -11.62
CA THR A 16 4.90 -7.28 -10.89
C THR A 16 6.29 -7.89 -10.69
N GLN A 17 6.54 -9.14 -11.13
CA GLN A 17 7.75 -9.91 -10.79
C GLN A 17 8.51 -10.49 -12.00
N GLN A 18 7.98 -10.44 -13.22
CA GLN A 18 8.70 -10.94 -14.39
C GLN A 18 9.53 -9.81 -15.00
N GLY A 19 10.86 -9.97 -14.95
CA GLY A 19 11.79 -9.10 -15.65
C GLY A 19 11.39 -8.95 -17.12
N ILE A 20 11.47 -7.71 -17.61
CA ILE A 20 11.14 -7.33 -18.98
C ILE A 20 11.96 -8.21 -19.92
N GLN A 21 11.33 -9.19 -20.59
CA GLN A 21 11.97 -9.93 -21.68
C GLN A 21 12.02 -9.02 -22.91
N SER A 22 13.19 -8.47 -23.18
CA SER A 22 13.44 -7.48 -24.23
C SER A 22 14.72 -7.82 -24.98
N GLU A 23 14.75 -7.62 -26.29
CA GLU A 23 15.92 -7.89 -27.16
C GLU A 23 17.16 -7.03 -26.81
N TYR A 24 17.04 -6.11 -25.86
CA TYR A 24 18.10 -5.20 -25.40
C TYR A 24 18.89 -5.68 -24.17
N TYR A 25 18.79 -6.97 -23.80
CA TYR A 25 19.34 -7.55 -22.55
C TYR A 25 20.82 -7.23 -22.26
N ASN A 26 21.65 -7.00 -23.28
CA ASN A 26 23.07 -6.71 -23.10
C ASN A 26 23.38 -5.32 -22.51
N HIS A 27 22.38 -4.42 -22.44
CA HIS A 27 22.55 -3.06 -21.91
C HIS A 27 21.62 -2.76 -20.72
N PHE A 28 20.91 -3.77 -20.21
CA PHE A 28 19.94 -3.60 -19.14
C PHE A 28 20.12 -4.69 -18.07
N THR A 29 20.44 -4.27 -16.86
CA THR A 29 20.49 -5.14 -15.68
C THR A 29 19.33 -4.80 -14.77
N ALA A 30 18.33 -5.68 -14.68
CA ALA A 30 17.26 -5.54 -13.68
C ALA A 30 17.76 -5.94 -12.29
N MET A 31 17.37 -5.20 -11.26
CA MET A 31 17.56 -5.66 -9.88
C MET A 31 16.67 -6.86 -9.59
N GLN A 32 17.19 -7.82 -8.82
CA GLN A 32 16.35 -8.89 -8.28
C GLN A 32 15.33 -8.29 -7.31
N SER A 33 14.06 -8.61 -7.55
CA SER A 33 12.97 -8.13 -6.72
C SER A 33 13.00 -8.83 -5.36
N PRO A 34 13.04 -8.11 -4.23
CA PRO A 34 12.95 -8.72 -2.89
C PRO A 34 11.51 -9.18 -2.55
N LEU A 35 10.56 -9.00 -3.47
CA LEU A 35 9.15 -9.30 -3.25
C LEU A 35 8.92 -10.82 -3.21
N ILE A 36 8.33 -11.30 -2.12
CA ILE A 36 7.96 -12.71 -1.99
C ILE A 36 6.68 -12.97 -2.81
N PRO A 37 6.67 -13.93 -3.74
CA PRO A 37 5.47 -14.28 -4.48
C PRO A 37 4.35 -14.76 -3.55
N VAL A 38 3.13 -14.31 -3.82
CA VAL A 38 1.94 -14.73 -3.09
C VAL A 38 1.46 -16.06 -3.64
N ASN A 39 1.34 -17.09 -2.79
CA ASN A 39 0.83 -18.39 -3.24
C ASN A 39 -0.66 -18.28 -3.62
N PRO A 40 -1.04 -18.51 -4.90
CA PRO A 40 -2.43 -18.33 -5.35
C PRO A 40 -3.43 -19.18 -4.60
N LYS A 41 -3.04 -20.39 -4.14
CA LYS A 41 -3.93 -21.28 -3.38
C LYS A 41 -4.28 -20.73 -2.00
N ARG A 42 -3.40 -19.94 -1.39
CA ARG A 42 -3.63 -19.33 -0.06
C ARG A 42 -4.54 -18.12 -0.12
N VAL A 43 -4.62 -17.46 -1.27
CA VAL A 43 -5.38 -16.20 -1.43
C VAL A 43 -6.61 -16.32 -2.30
N SER A 44 -6.80 -17.45 -3.00
CA SER A 44 -7.95 -17.68 -3.87
C SER A 44 -9.28 -17.47 -3.16
N GLY A 45 -9.42 -17.91 -1.91
CA GLY A 45 -10.62 -17.67 -1.09
C GLY A 45 -10.86 -16.20 -0.77
N ILE A 46 -9.79 -15.43 -0.51
CA ILE A 46 -9.87 -13.99 -0.26
C ILE A 46 -10.28 -13.26 -1.54
N LEU A 47 -9.68 -13.63 -2.69
CA LEU A 47 -10.02 -13.05 -3.99
C LEU A 47 -11.47 -13.39 -4.39
N TYR A 48 -11.91 -14.61 -4.12
CA TYR A 48 -13.30 -15.01 -4.26
C TYR A 48 -14.22 -14.13 -3.40
N ALA A 49 -13.89 -13.95 -2.12
CA ALA A 49 -14.67 -13.13 -1.21
C ALA A 49 -14.75 -11.66 -1.63
N LEU A 50 -13.64 -11.08 -2.12
CA LEU A 50 -13.62 -9.74 -2.72
C LEU A 50 -14.56 -9.66 -3.93
N LYS A 51 -14.46 -10.60 -4.87
CA LYS A 51 -15.27 -10.62 -6.10
C LYS A 51 -16.76 -10.79 -5.81
N HIS A 52 -17.10 -11.61 -4.82
CA HIS A 52 -18.49 -11.98 -4.48
C HIS A 52 -19.05 -11.24 -3.27
N LYS A 53 -18.34 -10.23 -2.74
CA LYS A 53 -18.72 -9.44 -1.56
C LYS A 53 -19.14 -10.33 -0.39
N GLN A 54 -18.32 -11.32 -0.07
CA GLN A 54 -18.54 -12.24 1.05
C GLN A 54 -17.62 -11.87 2.21
N ARG A 55 -18.08 -12.14 3.43
CA ARG A 55 -17.18 -12.25 4.59
C ARG A 55 -16.65 -13.67 4.69
N ILE A 56 -15.49 -13.79 5.29
CA ILE A 56 -14.74 -15.04 5.37
C ILE A 56 -14.21 -15.28 6.77
N ASP A 57 -14.09 -16.55 7.16
CA ASP A 57 -13.23 -16.98 8.25
C ASP A 57 -11.94 -17.59 7.68
N VAL A 58 -10.80 -17.11 8.16
CA VAL A 58 -9.48 -17.57 7.73
C VAL A 58 -8.44 -17.36 8.84
N GLY A 59 -7.49 -18.30 8.93
CA GLY A 59 -6.36 -18.18 9.86
C GLY A 59 -5.42 -17.04 9.47
N TYR A 60 -5.10 -16.17 10.43
CA TYR A 60 -4.18 -15.06 10.23
C TYR A 60 -3.19 -14.93 11.38
N ALA A 61 -1.90 -14.88 11.05
CA ALA A 61 -0.83 -14.57 12.00
C ALA A 61 -0.46 -13.09 11.94
N SER A 62 -0.24 -12.48 13.10
CA SER A 62 0.27 -11.11 13.23
C SER A 62 1.59 -11.09 13.98
N VAL A 63 2.32 -9.97 13.95
CA VAL A 63 3.58 -9.87 14.70
C VAL A 63 3.32 -9.94 16.22
N SER A 64 2.20 -9.38 16.68
CA SER A 64 1.80 -9.38 18.09
C SER A 64 1.12 -10.67 18.55
N SER A 65 0.63 -11.50 17.60
CA SER A 65 0.01 -12.80 17.86
C SER A 65 0.47 -13.76 16.77
N PRO A 66 1.60 -14.46 16.97
CA PRO A 66 2.24 -15.27 15.93
C PRO A 66 1.52 -16.60 15.67
N GLU A 67 0.65 -17.03 16.59
CA GLU A 67 -0.24 -18.16 16.37
C GLU A 67 -1.34 -17.78 15.37
N PHE A 68 -1.63 -18.69 14.43
CA PHE A 68 -2.70 -18.50 13.46
C PHE A 68 -4.04 -18.57 14.16
N GLU A 69 -4.60 -17.40 14.45
CA GLU A 69 -5.93 -17.30 14.99
C GLU A 69 -6.94 -17.09 13.85
N SER A 70 -8.11 -17.71 13.99
CA SER A 70 -9.25 -17.47 13.10
C SER A 70 -9.65 -15.99 13.13
N ARG A 71 -10.06 -15.48 11.97
CA ARG A 71 -10.47 -14.09 11.76
C ARG A 71 -11.64 -14.06 10.81
N ILE A 72 -12.80 -13.67 11.33
CA ILE A 72 -13.94 -13.28 10.51
C ILE A 72 -13.73 -11.85 10.02
N MET A 73 -13.68 -11.68 8.71
CA MET A 73 -13.47 -10.36 8.09
C MET A 73 -14.31 -10.18 6.82
N SER A 74 -14.59 -8.92 6.47
CA SER A 74 -15.24 -8.51 5.22
C SER A 74 -14.23 -7.79 4.31
N PRO A 75 -13.54 -8.49 3.40
CA PRO A 75 -12.64 -7.88 2.43
C PRO A 75 -13.36 -6.93 1.48
N HIS A 76 -12.77 -5.78 1.16
CA HIS A 76 -13.32 -4.88 0.15
C HIS A 76 -12.31 -4.35 -0.88
N ASN A 77 -11.02 -4.28 -0.57
CA ASN A 77 -10.01 -3.85 -1.54
C ASN A 77 -8.71 -4.63 -1.43
N LEU A 78 -8.00 -4.72 -2.56
CA LEU A 78 -6.64 -5.22 -2.63
C LEU A 78 -5.69 -4.03 -2.86
N VAL A 79 -4.61 -3.95 -2.09
CA VAL A 79 -3.66 -2.82 -2.08
C VAL A 79 -2.24 -3.36 -2.27
N PHE A 80 -1.48 -2.75 -3.17
CA PHE A 80 -0.04 -2.98 -3.30
C PHE A 80 0.71 -1.75 -2.81
N ASP A 81 1.53 -1.91 -1.78
CA ASP A 81 2.29 -0.81 -1.16
C ASP A 81 3.69 -0.60 -1.78
N GLY A 82 3.96 -1.20 -2.94
CA GLY A 82 5.29 -1.23 -3.57
C GLY A 82 6.20 -2.36 -3.06
N THR A 83 5.86 -3.00 -1.94
CA THR A 83 6.65 -4.09 -1.34
C THR A 83 5.83 -5.36 -1.04
N ARG A 84 4.54 -5.22 -0.76
CA ARG A 84 3.66 -6.30 -0.32
C ARG A 84 2.24 -6.05 -0.79
N TRP A 85 1.54 -7.14 -1.04
CA TRP A 85 0.10 -7.13 -1.24
C TRP A 85 -0.63 -7.23 0.10
N HIS A 86 -1.64 -6.38 0.26
CA HIS A 86 -2.53 -6.33 1.40
C HIS A 86 -3.97 -6.46 0.93
N VAL A 87 -4.79 -7.09 1.75
CA VAL A 87 -6.24 -6.98 1.64
C VAL A 87 -6.74 -6.04 2.73
N ARG A 88 -7.51 -5.02 2.34
CA ARG A 88 -8.21 -4.16 3.27
C ARG A 88 -9.59 -4.73 3.57
N ALA A 89 -9.87 -4.92 4.85
CA ALA A 89 -11.07 -5.61 5.31
C ALA A 89 -11.57 -5.06 6.65
N TYR A 90 -12.89 -5.11 6.86
CA TYR A 90 -13.45 -4.94 8.20
C TYR A 90 -13.20 -6.21 9.02
N CYS A 91 -12.56 -6.09 10.18
CA CYS A 91 -12.25 -7.20 11.07
C CYS A 91 -13.27 -7.27 12.21
N GLU A 92 -14.07 -8.34 12.32
CA GLU A 92 -15.10 -8.44 13.37
C GLU A 92 -14.49 -8.49 14.79
N LYS A 93 -13.29 -9.07 14.94
CA LYS A 93 -12.56 -9.10 16.21
C LYS A 93 -12.17 -7.69 16.69
N ASN A 94 -11.68 -6.85 15.79
CA ASN A 94 -11.24 -5.49 16.11
C ASN A 94 -12.34 -4.43 15.97
N ARG A 95 -13.45 -4.79 15.31
CA ARG A 95 -14.57 -3.90 14.97
C ARG A 95 -14.13 -2.66 14.19
N ASP A 96 -13.19 -2.85 13.26
CA ASP A 96 -12.53 -1.77 12.54
C ASP A 96 -11.93 -2.25 11.21
N PHE A 97 -11.69 -1.31 10.29
CA PHE A 97 -11.07 -1.56 8.98
C PHE A 97 -9.55 -1.59 9.06
N ARG A 98 -8.94 -2.65 8.56
CA ARG A 98 -7.50 -2.88 8.65
C ARG A 98 -6.94 -3.52 7.38
N ASP A 99 -5.64 -3.34 7.20
CA ASP A 99 -4.89 -3.94 6.11
C ASP A 99 -4.19 -5.23 6.60
N PHE A 100 -4.40 -6.32 5.86
CA PHE A 100 -3.85 -7.63 6.16
C PHE A 100 -2.91 -8.08 5.05
N VAL A 101 -1.63 -8.28 5.37
CA VAL A 101 -0.64 -8.78 4.40
C VAL A 101 -1.01 -10.18 3.90
N LEU A 102 -1.08 -10.37 2.59
CA LEU A 102 -1.51 -11.63 1.96
C LEU A 102 -0.64 -12.84 2.33
N THR A 103 0.66 -12.63 2.59
CA THR A 103 1.60 -13.72 2.90
C THR A 103 1.39 -14.34 4.30
N ARG A 104 0.57 -13.72 5.16
CA ARG A 104 0.31 -14.16 6.54
C ARG A 104 -1.00 -14.91 6.71
N PHE A 105 -1.75 -15.11 5.64
CA PHE A 105 -2.93 -15.98 5.66
C PHE A 105 -2.51 -17.45 5.57
N ASN A 106 -3.18 -18.30 6.33
CA ASN A 106 -2.96 -19.73 6.36
C ASN A 106 -4.27 -20.49 6.57
N GLY A 107 -4.30 -21.74 6.13
CA GLY A 107 -5.49 -22.59 6.17
C GLY A 107 -6.44 -22.37 5.00
N GLU A 108 -7.59 -23.04 5.06
CA GLU A 108 -8.68 -22.83 4.11
C GLU A 108 -9.48 -21.58 4.50
N CYS A 109 -10.03 -20.92 3.49
CA CYS A 109 -10.87 -19.76 3.66
C CYS A 109 -12.33 -20.22 3.59
N GLU A 110 -13.07 -20.06 4.67
CA GLU A 110 -14.47 -20.44 4.76
C GLU A 110 -15.36 -19.22 4.53
N VAL A 111 -16.46 -19.40 3.79
CA VAL A 111 -17.39 -18.30 3.46
C VAL A 111 -18.46 -18.22 4.54
N GLU A 112 -18.53 -17.08 5.21
CA GLU A 112 -19.43 -16.81 6.34
C GLU A 112 -20.71 -16.06 5.91
N GLY A 113 -20.96 -15.98 4.59
CA GLY A 113 -22.08 -15.29 3.97
C GLY A 113 -21.76 -13.87 3.49
N PRO A 114 -22.78 -13.05 3.18
CA PRO A 114 -22.59 -11.71 2.62
C PRO A 114 -21.79 -10.79 3.55
N ALA A 115 -20.92 -9.98 2.95
CA ALA A 115 -20.17 -8.95 3.67
C ALA A 115 -21.14 -7.96 4.33
N LYS A 116 -20.96 -7.74 5.63
CA LYS A 116 -21.77 -6.79 6.42
C LYS A 116 -21.28 -5.36 6.28
N TYR A 117 -19.98 -5.21 6.10
CA TYR A 117 -19.29 -3.93 5.95
C TYR A 117 -18.50 -3.97 4.65
N ASP A 118 -18.60 -2.90 3.88
CA ASP A 118 -17.89 -2.73 2.62
C ASP A 118 -17.12 -1.41 2.62
N GLN A 119 -16.54 -1.05 1.48
CA GLN A 119 -15.76 0.17 1.35
C GLN A 119 -16.54 1.45 1.73
N GLN A 120 -17.87 1.48 1.64
CA GLN A 120 -18.66 2.68 1.95
C GLN A 120 -18.68 2.98 3.45
N HIS A 121 -18.49 1.94 4.26
CA HIS A 121 -18.47 2.03 5.72
C HIS A 121 -17.07 2.39 6.25
N ASP A 122 -16.03 2.36 5.40
CA ASP A 122 -14.67 2.68 5.77
C ASP A 122 -14.38 4.17 5.56
N THR A 123 -14.47 4.95 6.64
CA THR A 123 -14.25 6.40 6.62
C THR A 123 -12.87 6.77 6.08
N LEU A 124 -11.81 6.07 6.49
CA LEU A 124 -10.44 6.36 6.03
C LEU A 124 -10.27 6.03 4.56
N TRP A 125 -10.94 5.00 4.07
CA TRP A 125 -10.94 4.67 2.65
C TRP A 125 -11.72 5.69 1.83
N GLN A 126 -12.89 6.13 2.28
CA GLN A 126 -13.71 7.11 1.58
C GLN A 126 -13.12 8.53 1.60
N THR A 127 -12.29 8.84 2.59
CA THR A 127 -11.66 10.16 2.72
C THR A 127 -10.50 10.31 1.74
N GLN A 128 -10.59 11.29 0.84
CA GLN A 128 -9.48 11.74 0.01
C GLN A 128 -8.67 12.82 0.75
N ILE A 129 -7.36 12.68 0.74
CA ILE A 129 -6.40 13.65 1.29
C ILE A 129 -5.35 14.00 0.24
N THR A 130 -4.74 15.16 0.39
CA THR A 130 -3.64 15.61 -0.47
C THR A 130 -2.36 15.67 0.34
N VAL A 131 -1.38 14.84 -0.03
CA VAL A 131 -0.04 14.87 0.54
C VAL A 131 0.83 15.79 -0.32
N SER A 132 1.38 16.84 0.28
CA SER A 132 2.21 17.82 -0.41
C SER A 132 3.66 17.67 0.05
N ILE A 133 4.55 17.41 -0.91
CA ILE A 133 5.99 17.30 -0.69
C ILE A 133 6.75 18.46 -1.33
N GLU A 134 7.85 18.84 -0.70
CA GLU A 134 8.79 19.87 -1.15
C GLU A 134 10.23 19.43 -0.88
N PRO A 135 11.25 20.00 -1.56
CA PRO A 135 12.64 19.74 -1.23
C PRO A 135 12.94 20.22 0.19
N ASP A 136 13.85 19.56 0.89
CA ASP A 136 14.24 19.99 2.22
C ASP A 136 14.83 21.42 2.19
N PRO A 137 14.30 22.37 3.00
CA PRO A 137 14.69 23.77 2.95
C PRO A 137 16.15 24.01 3.38
N ARG A 138 16.82 23.02 3.99
CA ARG A 138 18.23 23.08 4.36
C ARG A 138 19.16 22.85 3.16
N LEU A 139 18.64 22.43 2.01
CA LEU A 139 19.40 22.22 0.78
C LEU A 139 19.75 23.56 0.11
N THR A 140 20.86 23.56 -0.63
CA THR A 140 21.19 24.70 -1.50
C THR A 140 20.20 24.79 -2.67
N PRO A 141 19.98 25.97 -3.26
CA PRO A 141 19.03 26.13 -4.38
C PRO A 141 19.29 25.18 -5.55
N ASN A 142 20.57 24.93 -5.87
CA ASN A 142 20.94 24.00 -6.92
C ASN A 142 20.58 22.55 -6.58
N LYS A 143 20.76 22.11 -5.33
CA LYS A 143 20.35 20.77 -4.87
C LYS A 143 18.83 20.65 -4.88
N ALA A 144 18.12 21.65 -4.35
CA ALA A 144 16.66 21.68 -4.33
C ALA A 144 16.05 21.54 -5.73
N ARG A 145 16.62 22.21 -6.75
CA ARG A 145 16.19 22.09 -8.14
C ARG A 145 16.37 20.68 -8.71
N ILE A 146 17.45 19.99 -8.36
CA ILE A 146 17.71 18.61 -8.81
C ILE A 146 16.70 17.66 -8.14
N ILE A 147 16.52 17.77 -6.82
CA ILE A 147 15.52 16.96 -6.10
C ILE A 147 14.11 17.21 -6.63
N ALA A 148 13.76 18.47 -6.92
CA ALA A 148 12.48 18.80 -7.52
C ALA A 148 12.27 18.10 -8.87
N LEU A 149 13.32 17.98 -9.69
CA LEU A 149 13.26 17.23 -10.94
C LEU A 149 13.04 15.72 -10.70
N ASP A 150 13.80 15.11 -9.80
CA ASP A 150 13.70 13.68 -9.46
C ASP A 150 12.31 13.30 -8.93
N HIS A 151 11.70 14.22 -8.18
CA HIS A 151 10.37 14.04 -7.59
C HIS A 151 9.22 14.62 -8.42
N GLN A 152 9.49 15.14 -9.64
CA GLN A 152 8.48 15.74 -10.54
C GLN A 152 7.67 16.85 -9.86
N MET A 153 8.34 17.72 -9.14
CA MET A 153 7.74 18.87 -8.48
C MET A 153 7.56 20.03 -9.47
N ASN A 154 6.46 20.76 -9.32
CA ASN A 154 6.21 21.98 -10.08
C ASN A 154 6.67 23.18 -9.26
N GLN A 155 7.14 24.23 -9.94
CA GLN A 155 7.45 25.49 -9.30
C GLN A 155 6.18 26.34 -9.18
N ASP A 156 5.92 26.89 -8.00
CA ASP A 156 4.84 27.84 -7.76
C ASP A 156 5.24 29.27 -8.20
N SER A 157 4.29 30.22 -8.10
CA SER A 157 4.51 31.62 -8.47
C SER A 157 5.59 32.33 -7.65
N ASN A 158 5.91 31.80 -6.46
CA ASN A 158 6.90 32.34 -5.55
C ASN A 158 8.28 31.68 -5.73
N GLY A 159 8.41 30.77 -6.70
CA GLY A 159 9.65 30.05 -6.98
C GLY A 159 9.86 28.79 -6.15
N ASN A 160 8.90 28.37 -5.30
CA ASN A 160 9.04 27.17 -4.48
C ASN A 160 8.62 25.92 -5.24
N TYR A 161 9.27 24.80 -4.98
CA TYR A 161 8.93 23.52 -5.60
C TYR A 161 7.96 22.72 -4.72
N LYS A 162 6.85 22.27 -5.31
CA LYS A 162 5.88 21.42 -4.63
C LYS A 162 5.32 20.34 -5.56
N ARG A 163 5.00 19.18 -4.98
CA ARG A 163 4.18 18.16 -5.62
C ARG A 163 3.06 17.73 -4.68
N ASN A 164 1.84 17.77 -5.20
CA ASN A 164 0.65 17.30 -4.50
C ASN A 164 0.28 15.90 -5.00
N ILE A 165 0.03 14.99 -4.08
CA ILE A 165 -0.31 13.59 -4.34
C ILE A 165 -1.64 13.29 -3.63
N SER A 166 -2.72 13.12 -4.40
CA SER A 166 -4.03 12.77 -3.86
C SER A 166 -4.14 11.27 -3.62
N ILE A 167 -4.49 10.88 -2.40
CA ILE A 167 -4.65 9.49 -1.98
C ILE A 167 -5.84 9.32 -1.04
N ARG A 168 -6.26 8.07 -0.82
CA ARG A 168 -7.16 7.72 0.29
C ARG A 168 -6.41 7.83 1.61
N ALA A 169 -7.04 8.37 2.65
CA ALA A 169 -6.41 8.54 3.98
C ALA A 169 -5.90 7.21 4.55
N ALA A 170 -6.63 6.11 4.30
CA ALA A 170 -6.21 4.75 4.64
C ALA A 170 -4.81 4.36 4.11
N LEU A 171 -4.33 5.00 3.04
CA LEU A 171 -3.06 4.68 2.37
C LEU A 171 -1.91 5.61 2.77
N LEU A 172 -2.15 6.57 3.68
CA LEU A 172 -1.18 7.61 4.03
C LEU A 172 0.15 7.03 4.49
N LEU A 173 0.13 6.11 5.45
CA LEU A 173 1.36 5.55 6.01
C LEU A 173 2.21 4.81 4.96
N TYR A 174 1.58 4.19 3.96
CA TYR A 174 2.30 3.55 2.86
C TYR A 174 3.02 4.58 1.98
N LEU A 175 2.33 5.67 1.64
CA LEU A 175 2.93 6.74 0.85
C LEU A 175 4.11 7.39 1.59
N LEU A 176 3.96 7.67 2.89
CA LEU A 176 5.04 8.28 3.68
C LEU A 176 6.29 7.40 3.72
N LYS A 177 6.12 6.08 3.87
CA LYS A 177 7.22 5.10 3.84
C LYS A 177 7.88 4.99 2.47
N GLN A 178 7.09 4.99 1.40
CA GLN A 178 7.63 4.99 0.02
C GLN A 178 8.46 6.25 -0.25
N LEU A 179 8.01 7.40 0.24
CA LEU A 179 8.69 8.68 0.14
C LEU A 179 9.81 8.86 1.17
N ARG A 180 9.93 7.96 2.16
CA ARG A 180 10.88 8.04 3.30
C ARG A 180 10.76 9.35 4.08
N VAL A 181 9.53 9.79 4.30
CA VAL A 181 9.15 10.98 5.10
C VAL A 181 8.32 10.59 6.32
N ASP A 182 8.33 9.31 6.69
CA ASP A 182 7.69 8.76 7.89
C ASP A 182 8.50 8.99 9.17
N SER A 183 9.75 9.45 9.04
CA SER A 183 10.59 9.92 10.15
C SER A 183 11.49 11.08 9.69
N TYR A 184 11.83 11.98 10.62
CA TYR A 184 12.71 13.11 10.31
C TYR A 184 14.19 12.72 10.47
N GLN A 185 15.02 13.02 9.45
CA GLN A 185 16.47 12.83 9.55
C GLN A 185 17.22 14.15 9.78
N THR A 186 18.22 14.10 10.67
CA THR A 186 19.06 15.26 11.01
C THR A 186 19.93 15.73 9.85
N ASN A 187 20.35 14.82 8.96
CA ASN A 187 21.15 15.16 7.78
C ASN A 187 20.23 15.44 6.55
N PRO A 188 20.21 16.67 5.98
CA PRO A 188 19.40 16.98 4.81
C PRO A 188 19.82 16.27 3.52
N GLU A 189 21.07 15.80 3.41
CA GLU A 189 21.45 14.98 2.26
C GLU A 189 20.82 13.58 2.31
N ALA A 190 20.52 13.10 3.52
CA ALA A 190 19.75 11.89 3.75
C ALA A 190 18.22 12.14 3.69
N GLN A 191 17.77 13.35 4.02
CA GLN A 191 16.38 13.81 3.90
C GLN A 191 16.22 14.79 2.72
N GLN A 192 16.08 14.25 1.52
CA GLN A 192 16.01 15.11 0.32
C GLN A 192 14.68 15.88 0.21
N ILE A 193 13.59 15.28 0.69
CA ILE A 193 12.24 15.85 0.65
C ILE A 193 11.61 15.85 2.03
N ILE A 194 10.67 16.78 2.24
CA ILE A 194 9.83 16.85 3.44
C ILE A 194 8.35 17.00 3.06
N LEU A 195 7.47 16.77 4.02
CA LEU A 195 6.09 17.23 3.92
C LEU A 195 6.07 18.75 4.07
N SER A 196 5.29 19.45 3.25
CA SER A 196 5.14 20.89 3.42
C SER A 196 4.49 21.20 4.79
N PRO A 197 4.87 22.30 5.47
CA PRO A 197 4.39 22.59 6.82
C PRO A 197 2.86 22.59 6.95
N ASP A 198 2.17 23.20 5.98
CA ASP A 198 0.70 23.25 5.95
C ASP A 198 0.09 21.85 5.82
N CYS A 199 0.74 20.97 5.04
CA CYS A 199 0.30 19.61 4.85
C CYS A 199 0.42 18.79 6.14
N LEU A 200 1.55 18.90 6.86
CA LEU A 200 1.78 18.16 8.09
C LEU A 200 0.65 18.38 9.12
N ALA A 201 0.22 19.63 9.31
CA ALA A 201 -0.89 19.95 10.21
C ALA A 201 -2.21 19.31 9.76
N SER A 202 -2.51 19.36 8.46
CA SER A 202 -3.73 18.74 7.92
C SER A 202 -3.75 17.21 7.97
N LEU A 203 -2.58 16.57 8.00
CA LEU A 203 -2.44 15.12 8.04
C LEU A 203 -2.48 14.53 9.46
N GLN A 204 -2.32 15.35 10.50
CA GLN A 204 -2.28 14.92 11.89
C GLN A 204 -3.46 13.99 12.31
N PRO A 205 -4.71 14.20 11.88
CA PRO A 205 -5.83 13.31 12.23
C PRO A 205 -5.74 11.89 11.64
N TYR A 206 -4.89 11.69 10.62
CA TYR A 206 -4.75 10.42 9.90
C TYR A 206 -3.42 9.71 10.17
N MET A 207 -2.54 10.35 10.94
CA MET A 207 -1.30 9.74 11.41
C MET A 207 -1.62 8.75 12.56
N PRO A 208 -0.93 7.60 12.63
CA PRO A 208 -1.10 6.62 13.69
C PRO A 208 -0.60 7.10 15.06
#